data_AF-A0AAN8C2C5-F1
#
_entry.id   AF-A0AAN8C2C5-F1
#
_cell.length_a   1.000
_cell.length_b   1.000
_cell.length_c   1.000
_cell.angle_alpha   90.00
_cell.angle_beta   90.00
_cell.angle_gamma   90.00
#
_symmetry.space_group_name_H-M   'P 1'
#
loop_
_entity.id
_entity.type
_entity.pdbx_description
1 polymer ?
#
loop_
_entity_poly.entity_id
_entity_poly.type
_entity_poly.pdbx_seq_one_letter_code
_entity_poly.pdbx_strand_id
1 'polypeptide(L)'
;MRRLSQRKALTLVRELDAFPKVSESHVETLASGGTVSRIAFGAMALLAFFEFFVYRDTWMKYEYEVDKDYFSKLRINIDITAVMKCQHVGADILDLAETMITSNGLQYEPVIFDLNPQQRMWQRTLLLIQNRLREEHALQEVLYKSVLKGGPTALPPPPLNACWVHGHVYVNKVAGNLHVTVGKPIRHPQGHAHIAAFVSHDTYNFSHRIDHLSFGEEIPGIINPLDGTEKITYNHNQMF
;
A
#
# COMPACT_ATOMS: atom_id res chain seq x y z
N MET A 1 46.88 -27.85 2.95
CA MET A 1 46.31 -27.06 4.08
C MET A 1 44.96 -27.60 4.63
N ARG A 2 44.12 -28.32 3.87
CA ARG A 2 42.81 -28.84 4.35
C ARG A 2 42.85 -29.85 5.54
N ARG A 3 43.88 -30.69 5.66
CA ARG A 3 43.96 -31.74 6.71
C ARG A 3 44.24 -31.20 8.12
N LEU A 4 44.90 -30.04 8.25
CA LEU A 4 45.24 -29.45 9.56
C LEU A 4 44.02 -28.81 10.24
N SER A 5 43.10 -28.23 9.46
CA SER A 5 41.84 -27.66 9.95
C SER A 5 40.90 -28.73 10.50
N GLN A 6 40.80 -29.90 9.84
CA GLN A 6 39.96 -31.01 10.32
C GLN A 6 40.39 -31.56 11.68
N ARG A 7 41.70 -31.65 11.94
CA ARG A 7 42.21 -32.13 13.24
C ARG A 7 41.84 -31.18 14.39
N LYS A 8 41.92 -29.87 14.16
CA LYS A 8 41.51 -28.85 15.14
C LYS A 8 40.00 -28.85 15.41
N ALA A 9 39.19 -29.06 14.38
CA ALA A 9 37.74 -29.18 14.53
C ALA A 9 37.34 -30.44 15.33
N LEU A 10 37.99 -31.57 15.07
CA LEU A 10 37.78 -32.82 15.80
C LEU A 10 38.13 -32.71 17.29
N THR A 11 39.20 -31.98 17.63
CA THR A 11 39.55 -31.73 19.04
C THR A 11 38.55 -30.81 19.73
N LEU A 12 38.06 -29.76 19.06
CA LEU A 12 37.03 -28.86 19.62
C LEU A 12 35.70 -29.57 19.87
N VAL A 13 35.25 -30.40 18.93
CA VAL A 13 34.03 -31.21 19.09
C VAL A 13 34.17 -32.21 20.23
N ARG A 14 35.37 -32.74 20.45
CA ARG A 14 35.67 -33.66 21.55
C ARG A 14 35.71 -32.99 22.92
N GLU A 15 36.07 -31.71 22.98
CA GLU A 15 36.04 -30.90 24.22
C GLU A 15 34.63 -30.42 24.60
N LEU A 16 33.71 -30.34 23.63
CA LEU A 16 32.30 -29.99 23.86
C LEU A 16 31.43 -31.19 24.30
N ASP A 17 31.98 -32.40 24.28
CA ASP A 17 31.28 -33.63 24.68
C ASP A 17 31.36 -33.80 26.21
N ALA A 18 30.29 -33.39 26.90
CA ALA A 18 30.23 -33.34 28.37
C ALA A 18 30.02 -34.70 29.04
N PHE A 19 29.91 -35.81 28.28
CA PHE A 19 29.56 -37.12 28.82
C PHE A 19 30.73 -38.12 28.74
N PRO A 20 31.01 -38.90 29.81
CA PRO A 20 32.05 -39.93 29.79
C PRO A 20 31.66 -41.05 28.83
N LYS A 21 32.58 -41.40 27.90
CA LYS A 21 32.33 -42.46 26.91
C LYS A 21 32.37 -43.84 27.57
N VAL A 22 31.39 -44.67 27.23
CA VAL A 22 31.25 -46.05 27.72
C VAL A 22 32.39 -46.92 27.14
N SER A 23 32.87 -47.90 27.90
CA SER A 23 33.93 -48.82 27.47
C SER A 23 33.49 -49.69 26.28
N GLU A 24 34.41 -49.92 25.33
CA GLU A 24 34.12 -50.63 24.07
C GLU A 24 33.58 -52.06 24.28
N SER A 25 33.81 -52.67 25.45
CA SER A 25 33.30 -54.00 25.81
C SER A 25 31.80 -54.05 26.14
N HIS A 26 31.14 -52.90 26.35
CA HIS A 26 29.71 -52.81 26.63
C HIS A 26 28.90 -52.24 25.45
N VAL A 27 29.53 -52.05 24.29
CA VAL A 27 28.92 -51.42 23.11
C VAL A 27 28.86 -52.43 21.97
N GLU A 28 27.70 -53.06 21.77
CA GLU A 28 27.48 -53.88 20.58
C GLU A 28 27.18 -52.99 19.36
N THR A 29 28.14 -52.90 18.44
CA THR A 29 27.97 -52.13 17.20
C THR A 29 27.31 -52.99 16.13
N LEU A 30 25.97 -52.91 16.04
CA LEU A 30 25.23 -53.59 14.99
C LEU A 30 25.28 -52.77 13.68
N ALA A 31 25.82 -53.34 12.60
CA ALA A 31 25.93 -52.68 11.29
C ALA A 31 24.57 -52.22 10.72
N SER A 32 23.49 -52.89 11.10
CA SER A 32 22.12 -52.50 10.75
C SER A 32 21.64 -51.26 11.51
N GLY A 33 22.00 -51.10 12.79
CA GLY A 33 21.60 -49.95 13.62
C GLY A 33 22.17 -48.61 13.12
N GLY A 34 23.43 -48.61 12.66
CA GLY A 34 24.04 -47.43 12.03
C GLY A 34 23.39 -47.04 10.70
N THR A 35 22.95 -48.03 9.92
CA THR A 35 22.24 -47.81 8.64
C THR A 35 20.85 -47.22 8.87
N VAL A 36 20.10 -47.77 9.82
CA VAL A 36 18.78 -47.25 10.23
C VAL A 36 18.91 -45.80 10.72
N SER A 37 19.94 -45.51 11.51
CA SER A 37 20.20 -44.14 12.00
C SER A 37 20.46 -43.16 10.86
N ARG A 38 21.27 -43.53 9.85
CA ARG A 38 21.52 -42.66 8.67
C ARG A 38 20.25 -42.40 7.86
N ILE A 39 19.41 -43.42 7.69
CA ILE A 39 18.12 -43.28 6.98
C ILE A 39 17.19 -42.33 7.77
N ALA A 40 17.09 -42.51 9.09
CA ALA A 40 16.28 -41.66 9.95
C ALA A 40 16.75 -40.20 9.93
N PHE A 41 18.06 -39.94 10.06
CA PHE A 41 18.61 -38.58 9.94
C PHE A 41 18.40 -37.97 8.55
N GLY A 42 18.52 -38.77 7.48
CA GLY A 42 18.21 -38.31 6.12
C GLY A 42 16.74 -37.93 5.94
N ALA A 43 15.82 -38.75 6.46
CA ALA A 43 14.39 -38.46 6.43
C ALA A 43 14.04 -37.21 7.25
N MET A 44 14.60 -37.07 8.46
CA MET A 44 14.42 -35.87 9.28
C MET A 44 14.94 -34.61 8.58
N ALA A 45 16.12 -34.67 7.95
CA ALA A 45 16.68 -33.54 7.20
C ALA A 45 15.82 -33.17 5.98
N LEU A 46 15.28 -34.16 5.27
CA LEU A 46 14.37 -33.94 4.14
C LEU A 46 13.06 -33.28 4.59
N LEU A 47 12.45 -33.78 5.68
CA LEU A 47 11.25 -33.17 6.25
C LEU A 47 11.51 -31.73 6.72
N ALA A 48 12.63 -31.50 7.42
CA ALA A 48 13.01 -30.16 7.86
C ALA A 48 13.24 -29.20 6.67
N PHE A 49 13.80 -29.69 5.57
CA PHE A 49 13.96 -28.91 4.34
C PHE A 49 12.61 -28.51 3.75
N PHE A 50 11.66 -29.44 3.61
CA PHE A 50 10.32 -29.12 3.10
C PHE A 50 9.53 -28.20 4.01
N GLU A 51 9.53 -28.45 5.32
CA GLU A 51 8.91 -27.57 6.32
C GLU A 51 9.49 -26.16 6.26
N PHE A 52 10.79 -26.03 6.03
CA PHE A 52 11.42 -24.72 5.85
C PHE A 52 10.87 -23.96 4.63
N PHE A 53 10.60 -24.63 3.50
CA PHE A 53 9.96 -23.96 2.35
C PHE A 53 8.52 -23.58 2.63
N VAL A 54 7.76 -24.43 3.33
CA VAL A 54 6.38 -24.14 3.72
C VAL A 54 6.34 -22.96 4.69
N TYR A 55 7.19 -22.95 5.72
CA TYR A 55 7.30 -21.86 6.68
C TYR A 55 7.76 -20.54 6.04
N ARG A 56 8.55 -20.62 4.99
CA ARG A 56 8.94 -19.45 4.21
C ARG A 56 7.82 -18.88 3.36
N ASP A 57 6.79 -19.66 3.04
CA ASP A 57 5.63 -19.14 2.33
C ASP A 57 4.68 -18.47 3.33
N THR A 58 4.36 -17.22 3.05
CA THR A 58 3.50 -16.40 3.91
C THR A 58 2.16 -16.25 3.21
N TRP A 59 1.08 -16.58 3.91
CA TRP A 59 -0.29 -16.46 3.44
C TRP A 59 -1.01 -15.43 4.30
N MET A 60 -1.88 -14.63 3.67
CA MET A 60 -2.68 -13.64 4.38
C MET A 60 -3.90 -14.36 4.96
N LYS A 61 -4.15 -14.18 6.26
CA LYS A 61 -5.36 -14.69 6.91
C LYS A 61 -6.21 -13.52 7.37
N TYR A 62 -7.36 -13.35 6.73
CA TYR A 62 -8.32 -12.31 7.09
C TYR A 62 -9.18 -12.80 8.25
N GLU A 63 -9.14 -12.09 9.36
CA GLU A 63 -10.00 -12.33 10.52
C GLU A 63 -10.79 -11.05 10.82
N TYR A 64 -12.06 -11.21 11.20
CA TYR A 64 -12.92 -10.11 11.57
C TYR A 64 -12.86 -9.90 13.07
N GLU A 65 -12.50 -8.69 13.50
CA GLU A 65 -12.58 -8.26 14.89
C GLU A 65 -13.47 -7.02 15.00
N VAL A 66 -14.10 -6.85 16.17
CA VAL A 66 -14.89 -5.65 16.47
C VAL A 66 -13.92 -4.49 16.76
N ASP A 67 -14.02 -3.41 15.98
CA ASP A 67 -13.28 -2.17 16.26
C ASP A 67 -13.77 -1.55 17.58
N LYS A 68 -12.87 -1.41 18.55
CA LYS A 68 -13.12 -0.80 19.86
C LYS A 68 -12.61 0.63 19.95
N ASP A 69 -11.87 1.11 18.94
CA ASP A 69 -11.19 2.39 18.96
C ASP A 69 -11.94 3.45 18.13
N TYR A 70 -12.90 4.09 18.81
CA TYR A 70 -13.71 5.16 18.26
C TYR A 70 -13.06 6.55 18.33
N PHE A 71 -12.04 6.74 19.18
CA PHE A 71 -11.47 8.06 19.45
C PHE A 71 -10.27 8.39 18.57
N SER A 72 -9.61 7.39 17.99
CA SER A 72 -8.51 7.66 17.07
C SER A 72 -9.00 8.35 15.79
N LYS A 73 -8.13 9.21 15.26
CA LYS A 73 -8.36 9.88 13.99
C LYS A 73 -7.92 8.98 12.84
N LEU A 74 -8.72 8.95 11.79
CA LEU A 74 -8.40 8.26 10.55
C LEU A 74 -7.55 9.19 9.68
N ARG A 75 -6.41 8.69 9.20
CA ARG A 75 -5.61 9.36 8.17
C ARG A 75 -6.23 9.09 6.81
N ILE A 76 -6.44 10.11 5.99
CA ILE A 76 -6.81 9.97 4.58
C ILE A 76 -5.66 10.49 3.75
N ASN A 77 -5.13 9.66 2.85
CA ASN A 77 -4.12 10.08 1.87
C ASN A 77 -4.84 10.41 0.57
N ILE A 78 -4.60 11.62 0.06
CA ILE A 78 -5.30 12.16 -1.10
C ILE A 78 -4.25 12.56 -2.12
N ASP A 79 -4.41 12.08 -3.33
CA ASP A 79 -3.64 12.46 -4.50
C ASP A 79 -4.60 12.52 -5.70
N ILE A 80 -5.05 13.74 -6.03
CA ILE A 80 -6.07 14.00 -7.05
C ILE A 80 -5.60 15.13 -7.94
N THR A 81 -5.71 14.93 -9.26
CA THR A 81 -5.44 15.97 -10.26
C THR A 81 -6.75 16.45 -10.88
N ALA A 82 -7.10 17.72 -10.71
CA ALA A 82 -8.31 18.34 -11.26
C ALA A 82 -7.99 19.38 -12.35
N VAL A 83 -8.77 19.44 -13.44
CA VAL A 83 -8.56 20.35 -14.58
C VAL A 83 -9.01 21.77 -14.27
N MET A 84 -8.41 22.38 -13.27
CA MET A 84 -8.66 23.75 -12.85
C MET A 84 -7.37 24.37 -12.32
N LYS A 85 -7.29 25.70 -12.31
CA LYS A 85 -6.15 26.40 -11.69
C LYS A 85 -6.20 26.21 -10.17
N CYS A 86 -5.05 25.98 -9.54
CA CYS A 86 -4.95 25.79 -8.08
C CYS A 86 -5.47 26.96 -7.24
N GLN A 87 -5.54 28.17 -7.80
CA GLN A 87 -6.12 29.33 -7.10
C GLN A 87 -7.64 29.22 -6.95
N HIS A 88 -8.30 28.45 -7.81
CA HIS A 88 -9.75 28.31 -7.89
C HIS A 88 -10.24 26.97 -7.37
N VAL A 89 -9.39 26.07 -6.88
CA VAL A 89 -9.79 24.76 -6.33
C VAL A 89 -9.58 24.76 -4.84
N GLY A 90 -10.56 24.25 -4.11
CA GLY A 90 -10.48 23.98 -2.67
C GLY A 90 -10.96 22.58 -2.38
N ALA A 91 -10.30 21.92 -1.44
CA ALA A 91 -10.75 20.65 -0.89
C ALA A 91 -11.16 20.85 0.57
N ASP A 92 -12.29 20.28 0.95
CA ASP A 92 -12.87 20.33 2.28
C ASP A 92 -13.45 18.99 2.68
N ILE A 93 -13.41 18.73 3.99
CA ILE A 93 -13.95 17.50 4.57
C ILE A 93 -14.98 17.92 5.61
N LEU A 94 -16.20 17.42 5.43
CA LEU A 94 -17.31 17.64 6.34
C LEU A 94 -17.70 16.33 6.99
N ASP A 95 -17.66 16.28 8.31
CA ASP A 95 -18.20 15.16 9.07
C ASP A 95 -19.68 15.34 9.42
N LEU A 96 -20.34 14.28 9.88
CA LEU A 96 -21.73 14.34 10.37
C LEU A 96 -21.95 15.36 11.49
N ALA A 97 -20.89 15.78 12.20
CA ALA A 97 -20.95 16.82 13.21
C ALA A 97 -20.85 18.24 12.63
N GLU A 98 -20.85 18.37 11.30
CA GLU A 98 -20.67 19.60 10.53
C GLU A 98 -19.39 20.36 10.90
N THR A 99 -18.40 19.68 11.50
CA THR A 99 -17.13 20.28 11.87
C THR A 99 -16.19 20.26 10.67
N MET A 100 -15.92 21.44 10.11
CA MET A 100 -14.95 21.57 9.03
C MET A 100 -13.54 21.30 9.58
N ILE A 101 -12.93 20.21 9.12
CA ILE A 101 -11.51 19.95 9.34
C ILE A 101 -10.74 20.70 8.27
N THR A 102 -10.00 21.72 8.69
CA THR A 102 -9.19 22.54 7.77
C THR A 102 -8.15 21.70 7.05
N SER A 103 -8.02 21.91 5.74
CA SER A 103 -7.08 21.24 4.82
C SER A 103 -5.60 21.60 5.03
N ASN A 104 -5.18 21.83 6.27
CA ASN A 104 -3.80 22.25 6.61
C ASN A 104 -2.72 21.24 6.19
N GLY A 105 -3.11 20.00 5.82
CA GLY A 105 -2.22 18.96 5.32
C GLY A 105 -2.25 18.73 3.81
N LEU A 106 -3.05 19.49 3.05
CA LEU A 106 -3.16 19.39 1.59
C LEU A 106 -2.36 20.49 0.90
N GLN A 107 -1.60 20.10 -0.11
CA GLN A 107 -0.81 20.97 -0.97
C GLN A 107 -1.44 21.04 -2.36
N TYR A 108 -1.27 22.18 -3.02
CA TYR A 108 -1.87 22.48 -4.32
C TYR A 108 -0.77 22.90 -5.29
N GLU A 109 -0.44 22.06 -6.25
CA GLU A 109 0.63 22.29 -7.21
C GLU A 109 0.10 22.35 -8.65
N PRO A 110 0.53 23.33 -9.47
CA PRO A 110 0.09 23.41 -10.86
C PRO A 110 0.78 22.31 -11.69
N VAL A 111 -0.02 21.50 -12.39
CA VAL A 111 0.46 20.37 -13.20
C VAL A 111 -0.22 20.33 -14.57
N ILE A 112 0.27 19.43 -15.43
CA ILE A 112 -0.38 19.08 -16.70
C ILE A 112 -1.35 17.93 -16.43
N PHE A 113 -2.59 18.05 -16.91
CA PHE A 113 -3.58 16.98 -16.76
C PHE A 113 -3.23 15.73 -17.57
N ASP A 114 -2.78 15.94 -18.81
CA ASP A 114 -2.49 14.87 -19.76
C ASP A 114 -1.31 14.00 -19.31
N LEU A 115 -1.55 12.70 -19.27
CA LEU A 115 -0.52 11.72 -19.00
C LEU A 115 0.32 11.42 -20.23
N ASN A 116 1.60 11.11 -19.98
CA ASN A 116 2.48 10.57 -21.01
C ASN A 116 1.96 9.19 -21.50
N PRO A 117 2.36 8.73 -22.70
CA PRO A 117 1.88 7.45 -23.24
C PRO A 117 2.17 6.24 -22.33
N GLN A 118 3.31 6.22 -21.64
CA GLN A 118 3.67 5.13 -20.72
C GLN A 118 2.80 5.14 -19.45
N GLN A 119 2.57 6.31 -18.86
CA GLN A 119 1.69 6.54 -17.72
C GLN A 119 0.26 6.17 -18.05
N ARG A 120 -0.23 6.52 -19.24
CA ARG A 120 -1.58 6.15 -19.70
C ARG A 120 -1.72 4.63 -19.88
N MET A 121 -0.68 3.94 -20.36
CA MET A 121 -0.68 2.47 -20.41
C MET A 121 -0.72 1.86 -19.01
N TRP A 122 0.07 2.40 -18.09
CA TRP A 122 0.07 1.97 -16.68
C TRP A 122 -1.30 2.17 -16.02
N GLN A 123 -1.88 3.36 -16.13
CA GLN A 123 -3.21 3.68 -15.59
C GLN A 123 -4.28 2.72 -16.13
N ARG A 124 -4.28 2.43 -17.44
CA ARG A 124 -5.21 1.44 -18.03
C ARG A 124 -5.00 0.04 -17.46
N THR A 125 -3.75 -0.34 -17.21
CA THR A 125 -3.43 -1.65 -16.63
C THR A 125 -3.94 -1.73 -15.20
N LEU A 126 -3.77 -0.65 -14.43
CA LEU A 126 -4.24 -0.54 -13.05
C LEU A 126 -5.78 -0.64 -12.96
N LEU A 127 -6.50 0.05 -13.86
CA LEU A 127 -7.96 -0.05 -13.96
C LEU A 127 -8.45 -1.47 -14.31
N LEU A 128 -7.75 -2.17 -15.21
CA LEU A 128 -8.07 -3.56 -15.55
C LEU A 128 -7.85 -4.49 -14.34
N ILE A 129 -6.75 -4.30 -13.61
CA ILE A 129 -6.43 -5.04 -12.40
C ILE A 129 -7.52 -4.80 -11.34
N GLN A 130 -7.89 -3.54 -11.09
CA GLN A 130 -8.94 -3.19 -10.14
C GLN A 130 -10.30 -3.81 -10.48
N ASN A 131 -10.72 -3.73 -11.74
CA ASN A 131 -11.99 -4.33 -12.16
C ASN A 131 -11.99 -5.84 -11.91
N ARG A 132 -10.87 -6.53 -12.13
CA ARG A 132 -10.72 -7.95 -11.80
C ARG A 132 -10.70 -8.23 -10.30
N LEU A 133 -9.98 -7.43 -9.52
CA LEU A 133 -9.94 -7.55 -8.06
C LEU A 133 -11.32 -7.36 -7.42
N ARG A 134 -12.15 -6.48 -8.00
CA ARG A 134 -13.52 -6.24 -7.55
C ARG A 134 -14.44 -7.44 -7.79
N GLU A 135 -14.23 -8.18 -8.87
CA GLU A 135 -14.97 -9.42 -9.16
C GLU A 135 -14.48 -10.57 -8.27
N GLU A 136 -13.16 -10.67 -8.06
CA GLU A 136 -12.49 -11.79 -7.40
C GLU A 136 -11.66 -11.31 -6.21
N HIS A 137 -12.30 -11.18 -5.05
CA HIS A 137 -11.65 -10.74 -3.80
C HIS A 137 -10.47 -11.62 -3.37
N ALA A 138 -10.38 -12.87 -3.87
CA ALA A 138 -9.27 -13.79 -3.60
C ALA A 138 -7.98 -13.44 -4.35
N LEU A 139 -8.02 -12.57 -5.37
CA LEU A 139 -6.84 -12.22 -6.19
C LEU A 139 -5.92 -11.17 -5.55
N GLN A 140 -6.35 -10.51 -4.47
CA GLN A 140 -5.53 -9.53 -3.75
C GLN A 140 -4.17 -10.12 -3.33
N GLU A 141 -4.14 -11.41 -2.98
CA GLU A 141 -2.94 -12.13 -2.53
C GLU A 141 -1.89 -12.34 -3.63
N VAL A 142 -2.32 -12.53 -4.88
CA VAL A 142 -1.42 -12.77 -6.02
C VAL A 142 -0.69 -11.48 -6.43
N LEU A 143 -1.38 -10.35 -6.30
CA LEU A 143 -0.86 -9.03 -6.65
C LEU A 143 0.01 -8.41 -5.56
N TYR A 144 -0.16 -8.83 -4.30
CA TYR A 144 0.74 -8.43 -3.20
C TYR A 144 2.21 -8.78 -3.50
N LYS A 145 2.47 -9.89 -4.21
CA LYS A 145 3.82 -10.28 -4.65
C LYS A 145 4.31 -9.54 -5.92
N SER A 146 3.44 -8.76 -6.57
CA SER A 146 3.65 -8.24 -7.93
C SER A 146 3.20 -6.79 -8.10
N VAL A 147 3.74 -5.82 -7.36
CA VAL A 147 3.53 -4.41 -7.71
C VAL A 147 4.84 -3.63 -7.77
N LEU A 148 5.14 -3.24 -9.01
CA LEU A 148 6.22 -2.40 -9.47
C LEU A 148 6.09 -0.98 -8.91
N LYS A 149 7.12 -0.49 -8.23
CA LYS A 149 7.31 0.94 -7.98
C LYS A 149 7.72 1.62 -9.30
N GLY A 150 6.75 2.20 -10.00
CA GLY A 150 6.99 3.19 -11.05
C GLY A 150 6.75 4.59 -10.47
N GLY A 151 7.82 5.34 -10.19
CA GLY A 151 7.74 6.74 -9.79
C GLY A 151 7.61 7.67 -11.01
N PRO A 152 7.02 8.87 -10.87
CA PRO A 152 6.87 9.78 -11.98
C PRO A 152 8.23 10.31 -12.47
N THR A 153 8.45 10.17 -13.77
CA THR A 153 9.50 10.83 -14.55
C THR A 153 9.27 12.35 -14.54
N ALA A 154 10.36 13.12 -14.54
CA ALA A 154 10.39 14.59 -14.46
C ALA A 154 9.30 15.30 -15.30
N LEU A 155 8.70 16.33 -14.71
CA LEU A 155 7.65 17.16 -15.32
C LEU A 155 8.17 17.88 -16.58
N PRO A 156 7.50 17.74 -17.73
CA PRO A 156 7.81 18.52 -18.92
C PRO A 156 7.30 19.98 -18.78
N PRO A 157 7.93 20.96 -19.46
CA PRO A 157 7.50 22.35 -19.44
C PRO A 157 6.13 22.60 -20.17
N PRO A 158 5.45 23.73 -19.85
CA PRO A 158 4.00 24.05 -19.95
C PRO A 158 3.27 23.90 -21.31
N PRO A 159 1.90 23.96 -21.33
CA PRO A 159 1.00 24.62 -20.35
C PRO A 159 0.47 23.77 -19.18
N LEU A 160 0.57 24.32 -17.95
CA LEU A 160 -0.02 23.78 -16.72
C LEU A 160 -1.51 24.18 -16.66
N ASN A 161 -2.40 23.21 -16.90
CA ASN A 161 -3.85 23.41 -17.01
C ASN A 161 -4.65 22.74 -15.89
N ALA A 162 -3.97 22.06 -14.96
CA ALA A 162 -4.58 21.35 -13.86
C ALA A 162 -3.93 21.71 -12.52
N CYS A 163 -4.61 21.32 -11.44
CA CYS A 163 -4.14 21.40 -10.08
C CYS A 163 -4.01 20.00 -9.50
N TRP A 164 -2.83 19.70 -8.99
CA TRP A 164 -2.52 18.53 -8.22
C TRP A 164 -2.76 18.82 -6.75
N VAL A 165 -3.74 18.15 -6.17
CA VAL A 165 -4.11 18.21 -4.75
C VAL A 165 -3.57 16.97 -4.08
N HIS A 166 -2.49 17.11 -3.33
CA HIS A 166 -1.81 15.98 -2.68
C HIS A 166 -1.54 16.22 -1.19
N GLY A 167 -1.48 15.15 -0.42
CA GLY A 167 -1.12 15.18 0.99
C GLY A 167 -1.95 14.23 1.83
N HIS A 168 -2.03 14.50 3.12
CA HIS A 168 -2.80 13.70 4.05
C HIS A 168 -3.51 14.55 5.08
N VAL A 169 -4.69 14.11 5.51
CA VAL A 169 -5.50 14.80 6.52
C VAL A 169 -5.98 13.79 7.55
N TYR A 170 -6.00 14.20 8.82
CA TYR A 170 -6.54 13.42 9.91
C TYR A 170 -7.99 13.83 10.19
N VAL A 171 -8.91 12.88 10.04
CA VAL A 171 -10.34 13.08 10.21
C VAL A 171 -10.89 12.23 11.35
N ASN A 172 -12.07 12.58 11.86
CA ASN A 172 -12.78 11.72 12.81
C ASN A 172 -13.26 10.45 12.11
N LYS A 173 -13.27 9.30 12.80
CA LYS A 173 -13.79 8.02 12.29
C LYS A 173 -15.34 7.99 12.28
N VAL A 174 -15.93 8.92 11.56
CA VAL A 174 -17.39 9.04 11.39
C VAL A 174 -17.71 9.19 9.91
N ALA A 175 -18.97 8.95 9.54
CA ALA A 175 -19.40 9.23 8.19
C ALA A 175 -19.19 10.73 7.87
N GLY A 176 -18.77 11.00 6.65
CA GLY A 176 -18.46 12.34 6.19
C GLY A 176 -18.19 12.34 4.69
N ASN A 177 -18.11 13.53 4.13
CA ASN A 177 -17.89 13.75 2.71
C ASN A 177 -16.61 14.54 2.49
N LEU A 178 -15.83 14.12 1.50
CA LEU A 178 -14.73 14.90 0.94
C LEU A 178 -15.26 15.58 -0.32
N HIS A 179 -15.18 16.90 -0.36
CA HIS A 179 -15.53 17.68 -1.53
C HIS A 179 -14.26 18.33 -2.10
N VAL A 180 -14.17 18.35 -3.43
CA VAL A 180 -13.16 19.10 -4.18
C VAL A 180 -13.91 19.98 -5.16
N THR A 181 -14.01 21.26 -4.86
CA THR A 181 -14.90 22.18 -5.58
C THR A 181 -14.23 23.53 -5.84
N VAL A 182 -14.96 24.43 -6.52
CA VAL A 182 -14.45 25.75 -6.88
C VAL A 182 -14.43 26.67 -5.68
N GLY A 183 -13.27 27.28 -5.42
CA GLY A 183 -13.07 28.25 -4.36
C GLY A 183 -12.52 27.61 -3.10
N LYS A 184 -11.72 28.39 -2.35
CA LYS A 184 -11.21 27.93 -1.06
C LYS A 184 -12.37 27.85 -0.05
N PRO A 185 -12.40 26.80 0.78
CA PRO A 185 -13.44 26.64 1.78
C PRO A 185 -13.33 27.74 2.84
N ILE A 186 -14.46 28.35 3.19
CA ILE A 186 -14.54 29.34 4.27
C ILE A 186 -15.54 28.87 5.31
N ARG A 187 -15.14 28.99 6.58
CA ARG A 187 -15.99 28.73 7.73
C ARG A 187 -17.01 29.87 7.87
N HIS A 188 -18.29 29.56 7.75
CA HIS A 188 -19.39 30.49 7.99
C HIS A 188 -20.20 30.04 9.23
N PRO A 189 -20.75 30.95 10.06
CA PRO A 189 -21.48 30.56 11.28
C PRO A 189 -22.77 29.75 11.04
N GLN A 190 -23.32 29.78 9.82
CA GLN A 190 -24.55 29.05 9.42
C GLN A 190 -24.27 27.91 8.42
N GLY A 191 -23.01 27.49 8.25
CA GLY A 191 -22.65 26.37 7.36
C GLY A 191 -21.26 26.52 6.73
N HIS A 192 -21.02 25.78 5.64
CA HIS A 192 -19.82 25.93 4.82
C HIS A 192 -20.18 26.58 3.49
N ALA A 193 -19.32 27.48 3.02
CA ALA A 193 -19.45 28.10 1.72
C ALA A 193 -18.10 28.14 1.02
N HIS A 194 -18.12 27.89 -0.28
CA HIS A 194 -16.97 28.13 -1.13
C HIS A 194 -17.11 29.51 -1.77
N ILE A 195 -16.07 30.35 -1.66
CA ILE A 195 -16.06 31.61 -2.40
C ILE A 195 -15.72 31.31 -3.86
N ALA A 196 -16.76 31.18 -4.67
CA ALA A 196 -16.67 31.16 -6.13
C ALA A 196 -16.90 32.54 -6.76
N ALA A 197 -17.14 33.59 -5.95
CA ALA A 197 -17.62 34.91 -6.38
C ALA A 197 -16.73 35.65 -7.40
N PHE A 198 -15.47 35.23 -7.57
CA PHE A 198 -14.51 35.83 -8.50
C PHE A 198 -14.12 34.90 -9.66
N VAL A 199 -14.76 33.73 -9.78
CA VAL A 199 -14.43 32.72 -10.80
C VAL A 199 -15.61 32.59 -11.76
N SER A 200 -15.41 32.97 -13.02
CA SER A 200 -16.45 32.80 -14.06
C SER A 200 -16.80 31.33 -14.24
N HIS A 201 -18.10 31.05 -14.36
CA HIS A 201 -18.63 29.71 -14.66
C HIS A 201 -18.02 29.10 -15.92
N ASP A 202 -17.60 29.91 -16.89
CA ASP A 202 -16.94 29.46 -18.13
C ASP A 202 -15.58 28.80 -17.89
N THR A 203 -15.01 28.95 -16.69
CA THR A 203 -13.72 28.35 -16.31
C THR A 203 -13.86 27.08 -15.49
N TYR A 204 -15.09 26.62 -15.23
CA TYR A 204 -15.34 25.43 -14.42
C TYR A 204 -15.09 24.18 -15.25
N ASN A 205 -14.19 23.32 -14.79
CA ASN A 205 -13.94 22.04 -15.42
C ASN A 205 -13.59 21.01 -14.34
N PHE A 206 -14.60 20.25 -13.92
CA PHE A 206 -14.45 19.22 -12.88
C PHE A 206 -13.92 17.89 -13.43
N SER A 207 -13.35 17.89 -14.64
CA SER A 207 -12.57 16.74 -15.10
C SER A 207 -11.44 16.49 -14.11
N HIS A 208 -11.32 15.26 -13.65
CA HIS A 208 -10.35 14.91 -12.63
C HIS A 208 -9.85 13.48 -12.81
N ARG A 209 -8.68 13.23 -12.25
CA ARG A 209 -8.08 11.92 -12.11
C ARG A 209 -7.71 11.72 -10.65
N ILE A 210 -8.09 10.59 -10.09
CA ILE A 210 -7.66 10.16 -8.76
C ILE A 210 -6.41 9.32 -8.99
N ASP A 211 -5.25 9.86 -8.63
CA ASP A 211 -3.98 9.14 -8.75
C ASP A 211 -3.83 8.16 -7.59
N HIS A 212 -4.14 8.60 -6.37
CA HIS A 212 -4.19 7.76 -5.19
C HIS A 212 -5.22 8.26 -4.15
N LEU A 213 -6.01 7.35 -3.59
CA LEU A 213 -6.91 7.64 -2.47
C LEU A 213 -6.96 6.44 -1.51
N SER A 214 -6.45 6.64 -0.30
CA SER A 214 -6.38 5.58 0.72
C SER A 214 -6.75 6.08 2.11
N PHE A 215 -7.12 5.12 2.97
CA PHE A 215 -7.53 5.36 4.36
C PHE A 215 -6.59 4.58 5.29
N GLY A 216 -5.99 5.28 6.25
CA GLY A 216 -5.02 4.75 7.20
C GLY A 216 -3.58 4.95 6.76
N GLU A 217 -2.71 4.08 7.29
CA GLU A 217 -1.31 4.02 6.88
C GLU A 217 -1.16 3.30 5.55
N GLU A 218 -0.20 3.74 4.74
CA GLU A 218 0.08 3.10 3.46
C GLU A 218 0.75 1.75 3.69
N ILE A 219 0.06 0.69 3.27
CA ILE A 219 0.58 -0.67 3.30
C ILE A 219 1.02 -1.02 1.88
N PRO A 220 2.26 -1.49 1.68
CA PRO A 220 2.76 -1.85 0.36
C PRO A 220 1.91 -2.98 -0.24
N GLY A 221 1.60 -2.89 -1.54
CA GLY A 221 0.87 -3.94 -2.26
C GLY A 221 -0.66 -3.86 -2.18
N ILE A 222 -1.23 -2.92 -1.41
CA ILE A 222 -2.66 -2.62 -1.49
C ILE A 222 -2.94 -1.76 -2.72
N ILE A 223 -3.87 -2.21 -3.56
CA ILE A 223 -4.42 -1.43 -4.67
C ILE A 223 -5.78 -0.91 -4.22
N ASN A 224 -5.93 0.40 -4.05
CA ASN A 224 -7.22 0.97 -3.63
C ASN A 224 -8.18 1.00 -4.82
N PRO A 225 -9.51 0.94 -4.58
CA PRO A 225 -10.49 0.85 -5.66
C PRO A 225 -10.58 2.09 -6.58
N LEU A 226 -10.15 3.25 -6.10
CA LEU A 226 -10.27 4.53 -6.81
C LEU A 226 -8.96 5.00 -7.46
N ASP A 227 -7.84 4.32 -7.20
CA ASP A 227 -6.54 4.69 -7.74
C ASP A 227 -6.56 4.61 -9.29
N GLY A 228 -5.96 5.59 -9.96
CA GLY A 228 -5.96 5.68 -11.43
C GLY A 228 -7.32 5.93 -12.10
N THR A 229 -8.41 6.15 -11.36
CA THR A 229 -9.72 6.46 -11.96
C THR A 229 -9.73 7.87 -12.54
N GLU A 230 -10.40 8.03 -13.69
CA GLU A 230 -10.48 9.31 -14.40
C GLU A 230 -11.92 9.58 -14.85
N LYS A 231 -12.37 10.82 -14.67
CA LYS A 231 -13.67 11.30 -15.11
C LYS A 231 -13.49 12.60 -15.87
N ILE A 232 -14.07 12.66 -17.06
CA ILE A 232 -14.05 13.83 -17.93
C ILE A 232 -15.44 14.43 -17.97
N THR A 233 -15.54 15.73 -17.71
CA THR A 233 -16.78 16.49 -17.84
C THR A 233 -16.89 17.09 -19.24
N TYR A 234 -18.05 16.96 -19.87
CA TYR A 234 -18.33 17.60 -21.16
C TYR A 234 -19.01 18.96 -21.00
N ASN A 235 -19.64 19.20 -19.85
CA ASN A 235 -20.30 20.45 -19.50
C ASN A 235 -19.61 21.09 -18.28
N HIS A 236 -19.43 22.41 -18.31
CA HIS A 236 -18.78 23.18 -17.24
C HIS A 236 -19.47 23.05 -15.87
N ASN A 237 -20.78 22.77 -15.84
CA ASN A 237 -21.57 22.63 -14.61
C ASN A 237 -21.80 21.17 -14.18
N GLN A 238 -21.20 20.20 -14.87
CA GLN A 238 -21.33 18.79 -14.50
C GLN A 238 -20.41 18.47 -13.32
N MET A 239 -21.00 18.05 -12.20
CA MET A 239 -20.29 17.60 -11.00
C MET A 239 -20.52 16.09 -10.80
N PHE A 240 -19.58 15.42 -10.13
CA PHE A 240 -19.60 13.98 -9.83
C PHE A 240 -19.74 13.72 -8.34
#